data_AF-A0AB37K888-F1
#
_entry.id   AF-A0AB37K888-F1
#
_cell.length_a   1.000
_cell.length_b   1.000
_cell.length_c   1.000
_cell.angle_alpha   90.00
_cell.angle_beta   90.00
_cell.angle_gamma   90.00
#
_symmetry.space_group_name_H-M   'P 1'
#
loop_
_entity.id
_entity.type
_entity.pdbx_description
1 polymer ?
#
loop_
_entity_poly.entity_id
_entity_poly.type
_entity_poly.pdbx_seq_one_letter_code
_entity_poly.pdbx_strand_id
1 'polypeptide(L)'
;MAEGQKSAVTEYYLNHGIWPKNNTSAGVASTPSDIKGKYVKEVTVANGVITATMLSTGVNKEIQGKKLSLWAKRQDGSVKWFCGQPVTRNDTAKDDVAADNDATKKIDTKHLPSTCRDAASAVCTKTPEYYLNHGKWPDGNSNAGVASSSTIKGKYVEKVEVAKGVITATMLSTGVNNEIKGKKLSLWAKRQDGSVKWFCGQPVKRDDANAKDDVAAATGTDKIDTKLKKPFYPISFRTDRPGFPPARE
;
A
#
# COMPACT_ATOMS: atom_id res chain seq x y z
N MET A 1 -16.08 -2.09 -14.65
CA MET A 1 -15.70 -1.30 -15.84
C MET A 1 -14.19 -1.17 -16.00
N ALA A 2 -13.44 -0.70 -14.98
CA ALA A 2 -11.97 -0.72 -15.02
C ALA A 2 -11.37 -2.15 -14.99
N GLU A 3 -12.07 -3.10 -14.39
CA GLU A 3 -11.61 -4.50 -14.28
C GLU A 3 -11.57 -5.25 -15.62
N GLY A 4 -12.39 -4.84 -16.60
CA GLY A 4 -12.36 -5.44 -17.94
C GLY A 4 -11.01 -5.23 -18.65
N GLN A 5 -10.24 -4.23 -18.23
CA GLN A 5 -8.91 -3.96 -18.78
C GLN A 5 -7.83 -4.84 -18.14
N LYS A 6 -8.10 -5.47 -16.98
CA LYS A 6 -7.14 -6.34 -16.29
C LYS A 6 -6.72 -7.53 -17.15
N SER A 7 -7.68 -8.14 -17.84
CA SER A 7 -7.42 -9.30 -18.70
C SER A 7 -6.46 -8.94 -19.83
N ALA A 8 -6.73 -7.85 -20.54
CA ALA A 8 -5.91 -7.40 -21.66
C ALA A 8 -4.49 -6.98 -21.22
N VAL A 9 -4.38 -6.25 -20.09
CA VAL A 9 -3.08 -5.90 -19.51
C VAL A 9 -2.29 -7.13 -19.03
N THR A 10 -2.97 -8.11 -18.44
CA THR A 10 -2.36 -9.36 -17.97
C THR A 10 -1.86 -10.20 -19.14
N GLU A 11 -2.70 -10.39 -20.16
CA GLU A 11 -2.37 -11.15 -21.36
C GLU A 11 -1.17 -10.55 -22.09
N TYR A 12 -1.14 -9.21 -22.25
CA TYR A 12 0.00 -8.52 -22.83
C TYR A 12 1.29 -8.82 -22.05
N TYR A 13 1.25 -8.71 -20.72
CA TYR A 13 2.40 -8.99 -19.86
C TYR A 13 2.86 -10.45 -19.96
N LEU A 14 1.94 -11.41 -19.98
CA LEU A 14 2.28 -12.83 -20.12
C LEU A 14 2.90 -13.15 -21.47
N ASN A 15 2.47 -12.48 -22.54
CA ASN A 15 2.99 -12.69 -23.90
C ASN A 15 4.33 -11.98 -24.16
N HIS A 16 4.57 -10.81 -23.54
CA HIS A 16 5.74 -9.97 -23.86
C HIS A 16 6.77 -9.87 -22.72
N GLY A 17 6.43 -10.33 -21.51
CA GLY A 17 7.27 -10.20 -20.32
C GLY A 17 7.42 -8.76 -19.78
N ILE A 18 6.72 -7.79 -20.38
CA ILE A 18 6.72 -6.38 -20.00
C ILE A 18 5.30 -5.82 -19.97
N TRP A 19 5.07 -4.82 -19.13
CA TRP A 19 3.77 -4.15 -19.00
C TRP A 19 3.46 -3.28 -20.23
N PRO A 20 2.19 -3.20 -20.69
CA PRO A 20 1.83 -2.41 -21.85
C PRO A 20 1.98 -0.91 -21.55
N LYS A 21 2.68 -0.18 -22.43
CA LYS A 21 2.96 1.24 -22.25
C LYS A 21 1.70 2.11 -22.21
N ASN A 22 0.69 1.75 -23.00
CA ASN A 22 -0.55 2.51 -23.18
C ASN A 22 -1.75 1.62 -23.52
N ASN A 23 -2.94 2.22 -23.66
CA ASN A 23 -4.18 1.54 -24.05
C ASN A 23 -4.03 0.71 -25.33
N THR A 24 -3.46 1.30 -26.39
CA THR A 24 -3.26 0.63 -27.67
C THR A 24 -2.37 -0.61 -27.54
N SER A 25 -1.27 -0.50 -26.79
CA SER A 25 -0.37 -1.64 -26.54
C SER A 25 -1.09 -2.75 -25.78
N ALA A 26 -1.94 -2.39 -24.82
CA ALA A 26 -2.74 -3.35 -24.07
C ALA A 26 -3.86 -4.00 -24.90
N GLY A 27 -4.12 -3.55 -26.13
CA GLY A 27 -5.21 -4.07 -26.96
C GLY A 27 -6.60 -3.61 -26.50
N VAL A 28 -6.69 -2.47 -25.83
CA VAL A 28 -7.97 -1.85 -25.41
C VAL A 28 -8.22 -0.55 -26.19
N ALA A 29 -9.41 0.05 -26.03
CA ALA A 29 -9.77 1.26 -26.76
C ALA A 29 -8.69 2.35 -26.61
N SER A 30 -8.14 2.80 -27.76
CA SER A 30 -6.97 3.67 -27.82
C SER A 30 -7.23 5.05 -27.21
N THR A 31 -8.47 5.56 -27.34
CA THR A 31 -8.88 6.80 -26.70
C THR A 31 -9.39 6.52 -25.28
N PRO A 32 -8.76 7.05 -24.21
CA PRO A 32 -9.20 6.78 -22.83
C PRO A 32 -10.65 7.17 -22.55
N SER A 33 -11.16 8.20 -23.21
CA SER A 33 -12.54 8.70 -23.08
C SER A 33 -13.59 7.78 -23.72
N ASP A 34 -13.18 6.82 -24.56
CA ASP A 34 -14.09 5.81 -25.09
C ASP A 34 -14.42 4.76 -24.03
N ILE A 35 -13.55 4.61 -23.01
CA ILE A 35 -13.75 3.76 -21.84
C ILE A 35 -14.38 4.58 -20.71
N LYS A 36 -15.67 4.88 -20.84
CA LYS A 36 -16.46 5.71 -19.91
C LYS A 36 -17.69 4.98 -19.38
N GLY A 37 -18.26 5.49 -18.29
CA GLY A 37 -19.42 4.90 -17.64
C GLY A 37 -20.14 5.88 -16.73
N LYS A 38 -21.14 5.37 -15.99
CA LYS A 38 -22.05 6.21 -15.17
C LYS A 38 -21.33 7.20 -14.25
N TYR A 39 -20.17 6.82 -13.71
CA TYR A 39 -19.39 7.65 -12.78
C TYR A 39 -17.94 7.88 -13.22
N VAL A 40 -17.53 7.26 -14.33
CA VAL A 40 -16.14 7.23 -14.81
C VAL A 40 -16.07 8.01 -16.11
N LYS A 41 -15.21 9.03 -16.12
CA LYS A 41 -14.94 9.89 -17.27
C LYS A 41 -14.13 9.16 -18.34
N GLU A 42 -13.08 8.48 -17.91
CA GLU A 42 -12.09 7.83 -18.80
C GLU A 42 -11.30 6.78 -18.01
N VAL A 43 -10.71 5.83 -18.73
CA VAL A 43 -9.77 4.85 -18.20
C VAL A 43 -8.50 4.84 -19.04
N THR A 44 -7.37 5.07 -18.38
CA THR A 44 -6.05 5.13 -19.01
C THR A 44 -5.19 3.98 -18.52
N VAL A 45 -4.55 3.26 -19.43
CA VAL A 45 -3.45 2.33 -19.14
C VAL A 45 -2.15 3.09 -19.35
N ALA A 46 -1.29 3.09 -18.34
CA ALA A 46 0.06 3.65 -18.42
C ALA A 46 1.04 2.67 -17.79
N ASN A 47 1.93 2.09 -18.60
CA ASN A 47 2.86 1.05 -18.17
C ASN A 47 2.16 -0.06 -17.37
N GLY A 48 1.01 -0.56 -17.83
CA GLY A 48 0.21 -1.59 -17.15
C GLY A 48 -0.50 -1.17 -15.86
N VAL A 49 -0.40 0.10 -15.44
CA VAL A 49 -1.27 0.67 -14.41
C VAL A 49 -2.54 1.18 -15.06
N ILE A 50 -3.69 0.69 -14.62
CA ILE A 50 -5.01 1.13 -15.08
C ILE A 50 -5.49 2.23 -14.14
N THR A 51 -5.74 3.43 -14.64
CA THR A 51 -6.23 4.56 -13.84
C THR A 51 -7.59 4.99 -14.33
N ALA A 52 -8.57 4.97 -13.43
CA ALA A 52 -9.92 5.47 -13.70
C ALA A 52 -10.07 6.88 -13.16
N THR A 53 -10.53 7.81 -14.00
CA THR A 53 -10.85 9.19 -13.61
C THR A 53 -12.36 9.33 -13.41
N MET A 54 -12.77 9.86 -12.27
CA MET A 54 -14.19 10.11 -11.97
C MET A 54 -14.72 11.31 -12.75
N LEU A 55 -16.03 11.32 -13.04
CA LEU A 55 -16.70 12.47 -13.65
C LEU A 55 -16.58 13.73 -12.77
N SER A 56 -16.68 14.91 -13.39
CA SER A 56 -16.73 16.20 -12.69
C SER A 56 -18.14 16.59 -12.26
N THR A 57 -19.18 15.94 -12.82
CA THR A 57 -20.60 16.18 -12.51
C THR A 57 -21.31 14.84 -12.29
N GLY A 58 -22.48 14.87 -11.62
CA GLY A 58 -23.26 13.65 -11.35
C GLY A 58 -22.61 12.66 -10.36
N VAL A 59 -21.54 13.08 -9.68
CA VAL A 59 -20.86 12.35 -8.61
C VAL A 59 -20.74 13.22 -7.36
N ASN A 60 -20.50 12.59 -6.21
CA ASN A 60 -20.30 13.30 -4.94
C ASN A 60 -19.14 14.33 -5.08
N LYS A 61 -19.33 15.54 -4.54
CA LYS A 61 -18.34 16.64 -4.56
C LYS A 61 -16.95 16.20 -4.09
N GLU A 62 -16.88 15.28 -3.12
CA GLU A 62 -15.62 14.80 -2.57
C GLU A 62 -14.83 13.86 -3.50
N ILE A 63 -15.42 13.39 -4.61
CA ILE A 63 -14.79 12.48 -5.59
C ILE A 63 -14.73 13.03 -7.01
N GLN A 64 -15.20 14.26 -7.24
CA GLN A 64 -15.22 14.89 -8.56
C GLN A 64 -13.81 15.01 -9.16
N GLY A 65 -13.64 14.50 -10.38
CA GLY A 65 -12.35 14.54 -11.10
C GLY A 65 -11.20 13.75 -10.44
N LYS A 66 -11.48 13.03 -9.35
CA LYS A 66 -10.49 12.24 -8.63
C LYS A 66 -10.23 10.91 -9.31
N LYS A 67 -9.17 10.23 -8.89
CA LYS A 67 -8.67 9.02 -9.54
C LYS A 67 -8.48 7.88 -8.54
N LEU A 68 -8.57 6.67 -9.07
CA LEU A 68 -8.09 5.44 -8.46
C LEU A 68 -7.29 4.65 -9.48
N SER A 69 -6.37 3.83 -9.01
CA SER A 69 -5.55 2.97 -9.86
C SER A 69 -5.70 1.51 -9.49
N LEU A 70 -5.56 0.67 -10.51
CA LEU A 70 -5.36 -0.76 -10.39
C LEU A 70 -4.01 -1.09 -11.03
N TRP A 71 -3.23 -1.91 -10.36
CA TRP A 71 -1.94 -2.36 -10.86
C TRP A 71 -1.74 -3.82 -10.47
N ALA A 72 -0.89 -4.51 -11.22
CA ALA A 72 -0.51 -5.88 -10.90
C ALA A 72 0.98 -6.01 -10.66
N LYS A 73 1.37 -7.01 -9.87
CA LYS A 73 2.75 -7.47 -9.73
C LYS A 73 2.82 -8.95 -10.07
N ARG A 74 3.94 -9.42 -10.62
CA ARG A 74 4.15 -10.85 -10.86
C ARG A 74 4.42 -11.56 -9.54
N GLN A 75 3.86 -12.76 -9.38
CA GLN A 75 4.03 -13.66 -8.25
C GLN A 75 3.99 -15.10 -8.76
N ASP A 76 5.12 -15.82 -8.69
CA ASP A 76 5.21 -17.27 -8.91
C ASP A 76 4.42 -17.80 -10.12
N GLY A 77 4.66 -17.23 -11.31
CA GLY A 77 4.01 -17.64 -12.55
C GLY A 77 2.61 -17.06 -12.79
N SER A 78 2.09 -16.25 -11.86
CA SER A 78 0.81 -15.55 -11.97
C SER A 78 0.98 -14.03 -11.78
N VAL A 79 -0.09 -13.26 -11.99
CA VAL A 79 -0.15 -11.83 -11.65
C VAL A 79 -1.15 -11.58 -10.53
N LYS A 80 -0.73 -10.83 -9.51
CA LYS A 80 -1.58 -10.40 -8.40
C LYS A 80 -1.98 -8.94 -8.61
N TRP A 81 -3.28 -8.67 -8.68
CA TRP A 81 -3.84 -7.33 -8.83
C TRP A 81 -4.08 -6.64 -7.49
N PHE A 82 -3.93 -5.33 -7.51
CA PHE A 82 -4.16 -4.41 -6.40
C PHE A 82 -5.06 -3.26 -6.86
N CYS A 83 -5.74 -2.62 -5.92
CA CYS A 83 -6.64 -1.50 -6.17
C CYS A 83 -6.53 -0.47 -5.05
N GLY A 84 -6.35 0.79 -5.41
CA GLY A 84 -6.17 1.82 -4.40
C GLY A 84 -6.08 3.23 -4.95
N GLN A 85 -5.45 4.09 -4.16
CA GLN A 85 -5.14 5.45 -4.57
C GLN A 85 -4.25 5.45 -5.82
N PRO A 86 -4.18 6.58 -6.55
CA PRO A 86 -3.40 6.65 -7.77
C PRO A 86 -1.93 6.30 -7.57
N VAL A 87 -1.39 5.48 -8.48
CA VAL A 87 0.01 5.06 -8.52
C VAL A 87 0.56 5.21 -9.93
N THR A 88 1.87 5.27 -10.06
CA THR A 88 2.58 5.29 -11.34
C THR A 88 3.62 4.18 -11.39
N ARG A 89 3.84 3.63 -12.59
CA ARG A 89 4.94 2.71 -12.88
C ARG A 89 5.91 3.41 -13.82
N ASN A 90 7.18 3.49 -13.42
CA ASN A 90 8.19 4.21 -14.20
C ASN A 90 8.75 3.40 -15.37
N ASP A 91 8.78 2.06 -15.22
CA ASP A 91 9.42 1.15 -16.17
C ASP A 91 8.49 -0.04 -16.44
N THR A 92 8.23 -0.34 -17.71
CA THR A 92 7.38 -1.45 -18.15
C THR A 92 7.98 -2.82 -17.82
N ALA A 93 9.30 -2.92 -17.62
CA ALA A 93 9.95 -4.17 -17.23
C ALA A 93 9.90 -4.43 -15.71
N LYS A 94 9.51 -3.43 -14.91
CA LYS A 94 9.48 -3.52 -13.45
C LYS A 94 8.05 -3.69 -12.95
N ASP A 95 7.86 -4.44 -11.88
CA ASP A 95 6.52 -4.59 -11.28
C ASP A 95 6.18 -3.47 -10.29
N ASP A 96 7.20 -2.80 -9.77
CA ASP A 96 7.04 -1.78 -8.75
C ASP A 96 6.29 -0.54 -9.23
N VAL A 97 5.49 -0.01 -8.32
CA VAL A 97 4.71 1.21 -8.52
C VAL A 97 4.99 2.17 -7.38
N ALA A 98 5.00 3.45 -7.69
CA ALA A 98 5.11 4.53 -6.72
C ALA A 98 3.75 5.21 -6.56
N ALA A 99 3.48 5.76 -5.37
CA ALA A 99 2.29 6.59 -5.21
C ALA A 99 2.38 7.82 -6.11
N ASP A 100 1.27 8.19 -6.76
CA ASP A 100 1.17 9.50 -7.39
C ASP A 100 1.21 10.55 -6.28
N ASN A 101 2.08 11.56 -6.39
CA ASN A 101 2.26 12.56 -5.35
C ASN A 101 1.22 13.70 -5.42
N ASP A 102 0.36 13.71 -6.44
CA ASP A 102 -0.69 14.70 -6.57
C ASP A 102 -1.87 14.43 -5.61
N ALA A 103 -1.80 15.02 -4.41
CA ALA A 103 -2.83 14.89 -3.39
C ALA A 103 -4.22 15.36 -3.84
N THR A 104 -4.31 16.28 -4.82
CA THR A 104 -5.60 16.81 -5.30
C THR A 104 -6.37 15.81 -6.15
N LYS A 105 -5.67 14.82 -6.72
CA LYS A 105 -6.24 13.80 -7.60
C LYS A 105 -6.64 12.52 -6.86
N LYS A 106 -6.38 12.40 -5.55
CA LYS A 106 -6.61 11.15 -4.80
C LYS A 106 -8.00 11.09 -4.18
N ILE A 107 -8.72 10.00 -4.45
CA ILE A 107 -9.93 9.65 -3.69
C ILE A 107 -9.51 9.38 -2.24
N ASP A 108 -10.24 9.97 -1.28
CA ASP A 108 -10.04 9.68 0.14
C ASP A 108 -10.40 8.21 0.40
N THR A 109 -9.58 7.51 1.19
CA THR A 109 -9.79 6.10 1.53
C THR A 109 -11.18 5.80 2.10
N LYS A 110 -11.85 6.75 2.75
CA LYS A 110 -13.23 6.57 3.25
C LYS A 110 -14.25 6.34 2.11
N HIS A 111 -13.96 6.86 0.92
CA HIS A 111 -14.81 6.69 -0.27
C HIS A 111 -14.41 5.50 -1.14
N LEU A 112 -13.30 4.83 -0.81
CA LEU A 112 -12.90 3.59 -1.48
C LEU A 112 -13.55 2.39 -0.77
N PRO A 113 -14.07 1.40 -1.52
CA PRO A 113 -14.44 0.10 -0.96
C PRO A 113 -13.26 -0.53 -0.21
N SER A 114 -13.52 -1.34 0.81
CA SER A 114 -12.46 -2.00 1.60
C SER A 114 -11.49 -2.82 0.75
N THR A 115 -11.98 -3.41 -0.34
CA THR A 115 -11.21 -4.19 -1.32
C THR A 115 -10.38 -3.34 -2.30
N CYS A 116 -10.50 -2.01 -2.24
CA CYS A 116 -9.74 -1.08 -3.07
C CYS A 116 -9.05 0.00 -2.23
N ARG A 117 -8.45 -0.42 -1.10
CA ARG A 117 -7.67 0.42 -0.19
C ARG A 117 -6.22 -0.05 -0.09
N ASP A 118 -5.67 -0.60 -1.16
CA ASP A 118 -4.29 -1.07 -1.19
C ASP A 118 -3.33 0.13 -1.19
N ALA A 119 -3.06 0.73 -0.03
CA ALA A 119 -1.97 1.68 0.18
C ALA A 119 -1.60 1.73 1.68
N ALA A 120 -0.31 1.57 2.00
CA ALA A 120 0.29 1.46 3.35
C ALA A 120 -0.19 0.29 4.25
N SER A 121 -1.43 -0.20 4.11
CA SER A 121 -1.92 -1.45 4.75
C SER A 121 -1.21 -2.70 4.23
N ALA A 122 -0.70 -2.64 3.00
CA ALA A 122 0.15 -3.68 2.41
C ALA A 122 1.43 -3.92 3.24
N VAL A 123 1.94 -2.94 3.99
CA VAL A 123 3.14 -3.16 4.81
C VAL A 123 2.88 -4.21 5.91
N CYS A 124 1.68 -4.21 6.49
CA CYS A 124 1.29 -5.15 7.55
C CYS A 124 1.03 -6.57 7.03
N THR A 125 0.69 -6.73 5.74
CA THR A 125 0.50 -8.06 5.11
C THR A 125 1.74 -8.56 4.37
N LYS A 126 2.59 -7.66 3.88
CA LYS A 126 3.82 -8.00 3.13
C LYS A 126 4.99 -8.36 4.02
N THR A 127 5.10 -7.74 5.19
CA THR A 127 6.16 -8.02 6.15
C THR A 127 6.13 -9.48 6.65
N PRO A 128 4.96 -10.08 6.98
CA PRO A 128 4.84 -11.49 7.33
C PRO A 128 4.95 -12.42 6.12
N GLU A 129 4.40 -12.06 4.96
CA GLU A 129 4.57 -12.83 3.70
C GLU A 129 6.06 -12.98 3.34
N TYR A 130 6.86 -11.91 3.45
CA TYR A 130 8.30 -11.96 3.20
C TYR A 130 9.01 -12.92 4.16
N TYR A 131 8.67 -12.86 5.46
CA TYR A 131 9.23 -13.76 6.46
C TYR A 131 8.88 -15.22 6.18
N LEU A 132 7.63 -15.52 5.86
CA LEU A 132 7.18 -16.88 5.53
C LEU A 132 7.95 -17.47 4.34
N ASN A 133 8.25 -16.65 3.34
CA ASN A 133 8.96 -17.10 2.14
C ASN A 133 10.49 -17.20 2.32
N HIS A 134 11.09 -16.40 3.22
CA HIS A 134 12.55 -16.27 3.31
C HIS A 134 13.14 -16.70 4.67
N GLY A 135 12.30 -17.03 5.65
CA GLY A 135 12.71 -17.33 7.03
C GLY A 135 13.29 -16.15 7.81
N LYS A 136 13.29 -14.94 7.22
CA LYS A 136 13.85 -13.71 7.79
C LYS A 136 12.97 -12.50 7.56
N TRP A 137 13.00 -11.54 8.48
CA TRP A 137 12.23 -10.30 8.34
C TRP A 137 12.85 -9.41 7.25
N PRO A 138 12.06 -8.59 6.55
CA PRO A 138 12.60 -7.71 5.52
C PRO A 138 13.48 -6.64 6.14
N ASP A 139 14.72 -6.53 5.64
CA ASP A 139 15.72 -5.57 6.12
C ASP A 139 15.33 -4.12 5.85
N GLY A 140 14.49 -3.88 4.83
CA GLY A 140 14.07 -2.56 4.38
C GLY A 140 12.74 -2.56 3.61
N ASN A 141 12.22 -1.37 3.28
CA ASN A 141 11.01 -1.19 2.46
C ASN A 141 11.07 -1.98 1.14
N SER A 142 12.22 -1.95 0.45
CA SER A 142 12.41 -2.67 -0.81
C SER A 142 12.27 -4.19 -0.65
N ASN A 143 12.88 -4.77 0.39
CA ASN A 143 12.74 -6.20 0.70
C ASN A 143 11.29 -6.53 1.08
N ALA A 144 10.61 -5.65 1.81
CA ALA A 144 9.19 -5.80 2.10
C ALA A 144 8.28 -5.59 0.87
N GLY A 145 8.83 -5.21 -0.30
CA GLY A 145 8.06 -4.98 -1.52
C GLY A 145 7.12 -3.76 -1.44
N VAL A 146 7.45 -2.80 -0.57
CA VAL A 146 6.66 -1.58 -0.35
C VAL A 146 7.43 -0.33 -0.80
N ALA A 147 6.70 0.75 -1.08
CA ALA A 147 7.27 2.01 -1.55
C ALA A 147 8.34 2.55 -0.59
N SER A 148 9.30 3.31 -1.13
CA SER A 148 10.38 3.92 -0.35
C SER A 148 9.83 4.82 0.76
N SER A 149 10.62 4.99 1.83
CA SER A 149 10.12 5.59 3.06
C SER A 149 9.49 6.97 2.91
N SER A 150 10.08 7.80 2.06
CA SER A 150 9.61 9.15 1.74
C SER A 150 8.38 9.20 0.85
N THR A 151 7.94 8.07 0.29
CA THR A 151 6.80 8.00 -0.64
C THR A 151 5.49 7.64 0.09
N ILE A 152 5.58 7.04 1.29
CA ILE A 152 4.42 6.68 2.12
C ILE A 152 4.09 7.85 3.05
N LYS A 153 3.35 8.83 2.51
CA LYS A 153 2.89 10.01 3.26
C LYS A 153 1.38 9.99 3.48
N GLY A 154 0.94 10.58 4.56
CA GLY A 154 -0.47 10.76 4.89
C GLY A 154 -0.73 12.14 5.47
N LYS A 155 -2.01 12.46 5.75
CA LYS A 155 -2.44 13.76 6.31
C LYS A 155 -1.62 14.20 7.53
N TYR A 156 -1.16 13.24 8.32
CA TYR A 156 -0.37 13.47 9.54
C TYR A 156 0.97 12.73 9.53
N VAL A 157 1.27 11.97 8.48
CA VAL A 157 2.42 11.05 8.41
C VAL A 157 3.39 11.56 7.35
N GLU A 158 4.61 11.85 7.78
CA GLU A 158 5.70 12.32 6.94
C GLU A 158 6.34 11.21 6.11
N LYS A 159 6.57 10.05 6.74
CA LYS A 159 7.20 8.88 6.12
C LYS A 159 6.88 7.60 6.88
N VAL A 160 7.02 6.46 6.21
CA VAL A 160 6.92 5.13 6.82
C VAL A 160 8.12 4.27 6.43
N GLU A 161 8.88 3.83 7.43
CA GLU A 161 10.10 3.04 7.26
C GLU A 161 9.87 1.60 7.74
N VAL A 162 10.36 0.62 6.98
CA VAL A 162 10.48 -0.77 7.41
C VAL A 162 11.95 -1.03 7.67
N ALA A 163 12.27 -1.56 8.84
CA ALA A 163 13.61 -1.99 9.19
C ALA A 163 13.52 -3.31 9.94
N LYS A 164 14.10 -4.37 9.38
CA LYS A 164 14.10 -5.72 9.98
C LYS A 164 12.70 -6.16 10.41
N GLY A 165 11.69 -5.86 9.60
CA GLY A 165 10.27 -6.15 9.85
C GLY A 165 9.58 -5.33 10.94
N VAL A 166 10.21 -4.28 11.47
CA VAL A 166 9.53 -3.23 12.25
C VAL A 166 9.17 -2.09 11.32
N ILE A 167 7.90 -1.72 11.30
CA ILE A 167 7.37 -0.59 10.56
C ILE A 167 7.38 0.62 11.50
N THR A 168 7.88 1.76 11.07
CA THR A 168 7.92 3.00 11.86
C THR A 168 7.35 4.15 11.05
N ALA A 169 6.23 4.69 11.49
CA ALA A 169 5.65 5.90 10.94
C ALA A 169 6.22 7.12 11.67
N THR A 170 6.66 8.13 10.92
CA THR A 170 7.05 9.44 11.44
C THR A 170 5.95 10.44 11.17
N MET A 171 5.52 11.17 12.19
CA MET A 171 4.50 12.20 12.07
C MET A 171 5.08 13.49 11.51
N LEU A 172 4.26 14.28 10.81
CA LEU A 172 4.67 15.57 10.25
C LEU A 172 5.20 16.52 11.35
N SER A 173 6.13 17.41 10.98
CA SER A 173 6.68 18.44 11.86
C SER A 173 5.82 19.71 11.92
N THR A 174 4.93 19.90 10.95
CA THR A 174 4.02 21.05 10.84
C THR A 174 2.60 20.58 10.50
N GLY A 175 1.59 21.43 10.76
CA GLY A 175 0.18 21.09 10.48
C GLY A 175 -0.40 19.98 11.38
N VAL A 176 0.27 19.65 12.48
CA VAL A 176 -0.16 18.67 13.48
C VAL A 176 -0.07 19.24 14.89
N ASN A 177 -0.78 18.63 15.84
CA ASN A 177 -0.73 19.01 17.25
C ASN A 177 0.73 18.95 17.76
N ASN A 178 1.14 19.96 18.53
CA ASN A 178 2.47 20.08 19.15
C ASN A 178 2.95 18.80 19.83
N GLU A 179 2.04 18.03 20.42
CA GLU A 179 2.36 16.81 21.17
C GLU A 179 2.82 15.64 20.29
N ILE A 180 2.48 15.66 18.99
CA ILE A 180 2.81 14.59 18.03
C ILE A 180 3.79 15.04 16.95
N LYS A 181 4.25 16.31 16.96
CA LYS A 181 5.19 16.85 15.97
C LYS A 181 6.48 16.04 15.94
N GLY A 182 6.81 15.48 14.78
CA GLY A 182 8.02 14.67 14.57
C GLY A 182 8.10 13.40 15.43
N LYS A 183 7.00 13.01 16.09
CA LYS A 183 6.94 11.80 16.90
C LYS A 183 6.78 10.57 16.02
N LYS A 184 7.06 9.41 16.59
CA LYS A 184 7.02 8.14 15.88
C LYS A 184 6.11 7.12 16.55
N LEU A 185 5.59 6.24 15.72
CA LEU A 185 4.81 5.07 16.10
C LEU A 185 5.38 3.86 15.36
N SER A 186 5.58 2.76 16.07
CA SER A 186 6.03 1.51 15.44
C SER A 186 4.92 0.48 15.41
N LEU A 187 4.88 -0.31 14.33
CA LEU A 187 4.15 -1.55 14.23
C LEU A 187 5.16 -2.68 14.06
N TRP A 188 4.99 -3.76 14.80
CA TRP A 188 5.85 -4.94 14.70
C TRP A 188 5.03 -6.20 14.91
N ALA A 189 5.48 -7.28 14.31
CA ALA A 189 4.81 -8.55 14.42
C ALA A 189 5.64 -9.55 15.24
N LYS A 190 4.98 -10.42 16.00
CA LYS A 190 5.57 -11.60 16.63
C LYS A 190 4.80 -12.85 16.20
N ARG A 191 5.48 -13.99 16.09
CA ARG A 191 4.80 -15.27 15.85
C ARG A 191 4.26 -15.82 17.16
N GLN A 192 3.03 -16.33 17.11
CA GLN A 192 2.41 -17.10 18.17
C GLN A 192 1.59 -18.23 17.55
N ASP A 193 1.88 -19.48 17.91
CA ASP A 193 1.04 -20.65 17.62
C ASP A 193 0.59 -20.79 16.15
N GLY A 194 1.52 -20.64 15.20
CA GLY A 194 1.20 -20.74 13.77
C GLY A 194 0.33 -19.57 13.27
N SER A 195 0.46 -18.41 13.90
CA SER A 195 -0.12 -17.13 13.48
C SER A 195 0.88 -15.99 13.70
N VAL A 196 0.62 -14.84 13.07
CA VAL A 196 1.42 -13.62 13.28
C VAL A 196 0.54 -12.58 13.95
N LYS A 197 0.95 -12.18 15.15
CA LYS A 197 0.28 -11.15 15.96
C LYS A 197 0.98 -9.81 15.77
N TRP A 198 0.22 -8.81 15.34
CA TRP A 198 0.73 -7.45 15.21
C TRP A 198 0.51 -6.63 16.46
N PHE A 199 1.52 -5.85 16.78
CA PHE A 199 1.56 -4.88 17.85
C PHE A 199 1.76 -3.50 17.24
N CYS A 200 1.17 -2.51 17.87
CA CYS A 200 1.30 -1.11 17.50
C CYS A 200 1.57 -0.32 18.79
N GLY A 201 2.58 0.54 18.78
CA GLY A 201 2.97 1.23 20.00
C GLY A 201 4.15 2.16 19.84
N GLN A 202 4.83 2.38 20.97
CA GLN A 202 6.00 3.25 21.01
C GLN A 202 7.06 2.81 20.01
N PRO A 203 7.95 3.73 19.59
CA PRO A 203 9.05 3.39 18.72
C PRO A 203 9.86 2.22 19.27
N VAL A 204 10.01 1.17 18.47
CA VAL A 204 10.82 -0.01 18.79
C VAL A 204 11.78 -0.30 17.64
N LYS A 205 12.80 -1.12 17.93
CA LYS A 205 13.75 -1.63 16.94
C LYS A 205 13.87 -3.14 17.11
N ARG A 206 14.16 -3.83 16.01
CA ARG A 206 14.58 -5.22 16.00
C ARG A 206 16.06 -5.27 15.65
N ASP A 207 16.85 -5.95 16.47
CA ASP A 207 18.31 -5.93 16.33
C ASP A 207 18.79 -6.84 15.20
N ASP A 208 18.07 -7.93 14.92
CA ASP A 208 18.39 -8.87 13.85
C ASP A 208 17.12 -9.33 13.13
N ALA A 209 17.17 -9.32 11.80
CA ALA A 209 16.10 -9.84 10.94
C ALA A 209 15.87 -11.35 11.12
N ASN A 210 16.87 -12.08 11.63
CA ASN A 210 16.82 -13.52 11.87
C ASN A 210 16.46 -13.90 13.33
N ALA A 211 16.49 -12.95 14.27
CA ALA A 211 16.25 -13.24 15.69
C ALA A 211 14.78 -13.59 16.00
N LYS A 212 14.58 -14.29 17.14
CA LYS A 212 13.27 -14.67 17.70
C LYS A 212 12.41 -13.45 18.05
N ASP A 213 11.78 -12.84 17.04
CA ASP A 213 10.62 -11.92 17.04
C ASP A 213 10.61 -10.70 17.99
N ASP A 214 11.53 -10.61 18.93
CA ASP A 214 11.60 -9.63 19.97
C ASP A 214 12.06 -8.28 19.44
N VAL A 215 11.61 -7.25 20.14
CA VAL A 215 11.86 -5.86 19.80
C VAL A 215 12.24 -5.12 21.07
N ALA A 216 13.24 -4.26 20.97
CA ALA A 216 13.67 -3.38 22.04
C ALA A 216 13.08 -1.98 21.85
N ALA A 217 12.85 -1.26 22.93
CA ALA A 217 12.44 0.14 22.84
C ALA A 217 13.51 0.96 22.10
N ALA A 218 13.08 1.78 21.14
CA ALA A 218 14.01 2.71 20.49
C ALA A 218 14.46 3.77 21.51
N THR A 219 15.74 4.09 21.49
CA THR A 219 16.33 5.18 22.26
C THR A 219 16.05 6.52 21.56
N GLY A 220 15.42 7.47 22.25
CA GLY A 220 15.06 8.77 21.68
C GLY A 220 13.91 9.52 22.38
N THR A 221 13.78 10.81 22.07
CA THR A 221 12.69 11.71 22.51
C THR A 221 11.51 11.74 21.53
N ASP A 222 11.54 10.91 20.49
CA ASP A 222 10.54 10.77 19.42
C ASP A 222 9.31 9.95 19.85
N LYS A 223 9.17 9.70 21.15
CA LYS A 223 8.03 9.03 21.79
C LYS A 223 6.80 9.92 21.85
N ILE A 224 5.64 9.35 21.49
CA ILE A 224 4.32 9.96 21.72
C ILE A 224 4.00 9.85 23.22
N ASP A 225 3.50 10.93 23.83
CA ASP A 225 3.08 10.94 25.23
C ASP A 225 2.04 9.82 25.48
N THR A 226 2.27 9.04 26.54
CA THR A 226 1.38 7.99 27.03
C THR A 226 -0.06 8.44 27.27
N LYS A 227 -0.31 9.71 27.58
CA LYS A 227 -1.67 10.26 27.81
C LYS A 227 -2.52 10.33 26.55
N LEU A 228 -1.89 10.34 25.37
CA LEU A 228 -2.57 10.32 24.06
C LEU A 228 -2.81 8.90 23.52
N LYS A 229 -2.33 7.86 24.23
CA LYS A 229 -2.54 6.48 23.83
C LYS A 229 -3.97 6.08 24.12
N LYS A 230 -4.79 5.89 23.09
CA LYS A 230 -5.97 5.03 23.22
C LYS A 230 -5.50 3.57 23.37
N PRO A 231 -6.21 2.72 24.13
CA PRO A 231 -5.92 1.30 24.16
C PRO A 231 -5.99 0.74 22.73
N PHE A 232 -4.90 0.12 22.29
CA PHE A 232 -4.79 -0.48 20.96
C PHE A 232 -5.10 -1.97 21.05
N TYR A 233 -6.08 -2.41 20.26
CA TYR A 233 -6.41 -3.82 20.11
C TYR A 233 -5.36 -4.48 19.20
N PRO A 234 -4.74 -5.60 19.61
CA PRO A 234 -3.86 -6.36 18.74
C PRO A 234 -4.62 -6.84 17.50
N ILE A 235 -3.99 -6.75 16.33
CA ILE A 235 -4.56 -7.31 15.09
C ILE A 235 -3.86 -8.65 14.86
N SER A 236 -4.65 -9.73 14.88
CA SER A 236 -4.15 -11.09 14.67
C SER A 236 -4.42 -11.53 13.23
N PHE A 237 -3.41 -12.08 12.54
CA PHE A 237 -3.57 -12.70 11.23
C PHE A 237 -3.25 -14.19 11.35
N ARG A 238 -4.19 -15.05 10.95
CA ARG A 238 -3.92 -16.49 10.86
C ARG A 238 -3.04 -16.75 9.63
N THR A 239 -1.97 -17.53 9.80
CA THR A 239 -1.02 -17.84 8.71
C THR A 239 -1.34 -19.13 7.96
N ASP A 240 -2.44 -19.82 8.31
CA ASP A 240 -2.91 -21.05 7.65
C ASP A 240 -3.68 -20.81 6.34
N ARG A 241 -4.10 -19.57 6.05
CA ARG A 241 -4.77 -19.19 4.79
C ARG A 241 -4.33 -17.81 4.28
N PRO A 242 -3.59 -17.73 3.15
CA PRO A 242 -3.31 -16.45 2.50
C PRO A 242 -4.63 -15.78 2.03
N GLY A 243 -4.85 -14.52 2.42
CA GLY A 243 -5.92 -13.68 1.86
C GLY A 243 -7.16 -13.42 2.74
N PHE A 244 -7.18 -13.81 4.02
CA PHE A 244 -8.30 -13.46 4.91
C PHE A 244 -8.15 -12.05 5.55
N PRO A 245 -9.26 -11.29 5.71
CA PRO A 245 -9.26 -9.99 6.38
C PRO A 245 -8.81 -10.10 7.85
N PRO A 246 -8.33 -8.99 8.46
CA PRO A 246 -7.89 -8.97 9.85
C PRO A 246 -8.99 -9.48 10.77
N ALA A 247 -8.68 -10.47 11.60
CA ALA A 247 -9.51 -10.81 12.74
C ALA A 247 -9.29 -9.72 13.79
N ARG A 248 -10.32 -8.91 14.04
CA ARG A 248 -10.39 -8.11 15.26
C ARG A 248 -10.71 -9.09 16.39
N GLU A 249 -9.78 -9.24 17.32
CA GLU A 249 -10.11 -9.65 18.69
C GLU A 249 -10.59 -8.44 19.48
#